data_AF-A0AAD7NKG9-F1
#
_entry.id   AF-A0AAD7NKG9-F1
#
_cell.length_a   1.000
_cell.length_b   1.000
_cell.length_c   1.000
_cell.angle_alpha   90.00
_cell.angle_beta   90.00
_cell.angle_gamma   90.00
#
_symmetry.space_group_name_H-M   'P 1'
#
loop_
_entity.id
_entity.type
_entity.pdbx_description
1 polymer ?
#
loop_
_entity_poly.entity_id
_entity_poly.type
_entity_poly.pdbx_seq_one_letter_code
_entity_poly.pdbx_strand_id
1 'polypeptide(L)'
;EECLIDFREVLGQHSGENMATAVWETVIAFGLEGRITAFVMDNATNNDTMVAAFADRSREAGYPFSAINRRMRYMPHTIHLSALKVSTVPAPQFRTL
;
A
#
# COMPACT_ATOMS: atom_id res chain seq x y z
N GLU A 1 2.62 5.73 20.36
CA GLU A 1 3.68 6.53 19.74
C GLU A 1 4.00 5.92 18.38
N GLU A 2 4.34 6.74 17.39
CA GLU A 2 4.68 6.30 16.03
C GLU A 2 6.21 6.41 15.84
N CYS A 3 6.80 5.48 15.09
CA CYS A 3 8.24 5.44 14.83
C CYS A 3 8.51 5.23 13.34
N LEU A 4 9.33 6.09 12.76
CA LEU A 4 9.86 5.91 11.41
C LEU A 4 10.95 4.82 11.44
N ILE A 5 10.76 3.75 10.67
CA ILE A 5 11.68 2.61 10.66
C ILE A 5 12.80 2.78 9.63
N ASP A 6 12.48 3.15 8.39
CA ASP A 6 13.48 3.22 7.32
C ASP A 6 13.00 4.10 6.14
N PHE A 7 13.95 4.57 5.33
CA PHE A 7 13.73 5.09 3.99
C PHE A 7 14.59 4.26 3.02
N ARG A 8 13.94 3.43 2.22
CA ARG A 8 14.61 2.64 1.18
C ARG A 8 14.39 3.25 -0.19
N GLU A 9 15.48 3.51 -0.90
CA GLU A 9 15.42 3.78 -2.33
C GLU A 9 15.08 2.49 -3.09
N VAL A 10 14.07 2.54 -3.95
CA VAL A 10 13.73 1.44 -4.84
C VAL A 10 14.55 1.58 -6.12
N LEU A 11 15.61 0.80 -6.23
CA LEU A 11 16.49 0.81 -7.40
C LEU A 11 15.87 -0.02 -8.53
N GLY A 12 15.85 0.52 -9.75
CA GLY A 12 15.32 -0.17 -10.93
C GLY A 12 13.81 0.05 -11.14
N GLN A 13 13.10 -0.97 -11.60
CA GLN A 13 11.67 -0.86 -11.92
C GLN A 13 10.82 -0.75 -10.65
N HIS A 14 9.82 0.14 -10.66
CA HIS A 14 8.83 0.28 -9.58
C HIS A 14 7.73 -0.81 -9.65
N SER A 15 8.14 -2.06 -9.88
CA SER A 15 7.23 -3.21 -9.82
C SER A 15 6.93 -3.59 -8.37
N GLY A 16 5.80 -4.28 -8.15
CA GLY A 16 5.42 -4.73 -6.82
C GLY A 16 6.46 -5.67 -6.21
N GLU A 17 7.03 -6.57 -7.00
CA GLU A 17 8.05 -7.52 -6.58
C GLU A 17 9.34 -6.83 -6.11
N ASN A 18 9.77 -5.79 -6.83
CA ASN A 18 10.95 -5.03 -6.46
C ASN A 18 10.72 -4.23 -5.17
N MET A 19 9.57 -3.57 -5.07
CA MET A 19 9.17 -2.88 -3.82
C MET A 19 9.07 -3.86 -2.65
N ALA A 20 8.49 -5.05 -2.86
CA ALA A 20 8.38 -6.08 -1.84
C ALA A 20 9.76 -6.56 -1.37
N THR A 21 10.74 -6.62 -2.28
CA THR A 21 12.13 -6.95 -1.96
C THR A 21 12.74 -5.89 -1.03
N ALA A 22 12.63 -4.61 -1.39
CA ALA A 22 13.14 -3.51 -0.56
C ALA A 22 12.49 -3.47 0.85
N VAL A 23 11.17 -3.68 0.92
CA VAL A 23 10.45 -3.77 2.19
C VAL A 23 10.88 -5.00 2.99
N TRP A 24 11.00 -6.16 2.36
CA TRP A 24 11.39 -7.40 3.04
C TRP A 24 12.80 -7.33 3.64
N GLU A 25 13.74 -6.72 2.93
CA GLU A 25 15.09 -6.47 3.46
C GLU A 25 15.08 -5.56 4.70
N THR A 26 14.15 -4.60 4.75
CA THR A 26 13.95 -3.77 5.95
C THR A 26 13.39 -4.63 7.08
N VAL A 27 12.39 -5.46 6.82
CA VAL A 27 11.80 -6.36 7.83
C VAL A 27 12.87 -7.26 8.46
N ILE A 28 13.74 -7.87 7.64
CA ILE A 28 14.85 -8.70 8.13
C ILE A 28 15.84 -7.86 8.95
N ALA A 29 16.26 -6.70 8.43
CA ALA A 29 17.27 -5.87 9.09
C ALA A 29 16.88 -5.45 10.52
N PHE A 30 15.57 -5.32 10.79
CA PHE A 30 15.04 -4.93 12.09
C PHE A 30 14.43 -6.09 12.90
N GLY A 31 14.49 -7.34 12.43
CA GLY A 31 13.94 -8.49 13.14
C GLY A 31 12.41 -8.44 13.28
N LEU A 32 11.72 -7.92 12.26
CA LEU A 32 10.28 -7.67 12.25
C LEU A 32 9.48 -8.78 11.55
N GLU A 33 10.13 -9.88 11.17
CA GLU A 33 9.48 -11.02 10.55
C GLU A 33 8.34 -11.54 11.42
N GLY A 34 7.18 -11.81 10.81
CA GLY A 34 5.98 -12.23 11.53
C GLY A 34 5.29 -11.15 12.39
N ARG A 35 5.87 -9.94 12.50
CA ARG A 35 5.30 -8.82 13.28
C ARG A 35 4.52 -7.81 12.43
N ILE A 36 4.61 -7.93 11.10
CA ILE A 36 3.87 -7.06 10.18
C ILE A 36 2.39 -7.44 10.19
N THR A 37 1.56 -6.50 10.67
CA THR A 37 0.11 -6.71 10.81
C THR A 37 -0.63 -6.37 9.52
N ALA A 38 -0.29 -5.26 8.87
CA ALA A 38 -0.95 -4.81 7.64
C ALA A 38 -0.10 -3.76 6.90
N PHE A 39 -0.37 -3.61 5.61
CA PHE A 39 0.11 -2.50 4.81
C PHE A 39 -1.03 -1.50 4.58
N VAL A 40 -0.77 -0.22 4.85
CA VAL A 40 -1.66 0.89 4.50
C VAL A 40 -0.99 1.70 3.40
N MET A 41 -1.55 1.66 2.20
CA MET A 41 -0.94 2.31 1.03
C MET A 41 -2.02 2.93 0.14
N ASP A 42 -1.63 3.83 -0.77
CA ASP A 42 -2.56 4.44 -1.72
C ASP A 42 -3.19 3.40 -2.68
N ASN A 43 -3.95 3.87 -3.67
CA ASN A 43 -4.69 3.00 -4.59
C ASN A 43 -3.91 2.67 -5.88
N ALA A 44 -2.59 2.79 -5.89
CA ALA A 44 -1.77 2.35 -7.02
C ALA A 44 -1.80 0.81 -7.16
N THR A 45 -1.90 0.31 -8.39
CA THR A 45 -2.04 -1.14 -8.66
C THR A 45 -0.78 -1.94 -8.33
N ASN A 46 0.40 -1.32 -8.43
CA ASN A 46 1.66 -1.96 -8.05
C ASN A 46 1.77 -2.20 -6.53
N ASN A 47 1.00 -1.49 -5.70
CA ASN A 47 0.90 -1.78 -4.27
C ASN A 47 0.18 -3.10 -4.02
N ASP A 48 -0.80 -3.47 -4.84
CA ASP A 48 -1.50 -4.74 -4.69
C ASP A 48 -0.57 -5.92 -5.04
N THR A 49 0.23 -5.79 -6.11
CA THR A 49 1.25 -6.80 -6.45
C THR A 49 2.41 -6.84 -5.45
N MET A 50 2.75 -5.70 -4.83
CA MET A 50 3.74 -5.65 -3.76
C MET A 50 3.32 -6.48 -2.54
N VAL A 51 2.09 -6.30 -2.04
CA VAL A 51 1.62 -7.06 -0.88
C VAL A 51 1.53 -8.55 -1.20
N ALA A 52 1.15 -8.92 -2.43
CA ALA A 52 1.16 -10.31 -2.86
C ALA A 52 2.58 -10.92 -2.80
N ALA A 53 3.56 -10.24 -3.40
CA ALA A 53 4.96 -10.68 -3.37
C ALA A 53 5.55 -10.70 -1.95
N PHE A 54 5.18 -9.75 -1.09
CA PHE A 54 5.56 -9.77 0.33
C PHE A 54 4.98 -10.99 1.05
N ALA A 55 3.71 -11.32 0.80
CA ALA A 55 3.06 -12.48 1.43
C ALA A 55 3.74 -13.80 1.05
N ASP A 56 4.17 -13.93 -0.21
CA ASP A 56 4.93 -15.10 -0.66
C ASP A 56 6.27 -15.23 0.10
N ARG A 57 7.04 -14.12 0.19
CA ARG A 57 8.29 -14.08 0.97
C ARG A 57 8.08 -14.38 2.45
N SER A 58 7.05 -13.80 3.04
CA SER A 58 6.68 -14.03 4.44
C SER A 58 6.35 -15.50 4.68
N ARG A 59 5.60 -16.13 3.78
CA ARG A 59 5.28 -17.56 3.83
C ARG A 59 6.52 -18.43 3.69
N GLU A 60 7.42 -18.12 2.76
CA GLU A 60 8.70 -18.82 2.58
C GLU A 60 9.57 -18.77 3.84
N ALA A 61 9.54 -17.64 4.56
CA ALA A 61 10.22 -17.48 5.84
C ALA A 61 9.48 -18.11 7.04
N GLY A 62 8.34 -18.77 6.82
CA GLY A 62 7.58 -19.45 7.87
C GLY A 62 6.58 -18.55 8.63
N TYR A 63 6.29 -17.36 8.12
CA TYR A 63 5.37 -16.40 8.75
C TYR A 63 4.13 -16.17 7.88
N PRO A 64 2.98 -16.79 8.21
CA PRO A 64 1.75 -16.60 7.43
C PRO A 64 1.30 -15.13 7.39
N PHE A 65 1.10 -14.61 6.18
CA PHE A 65 0.59 -13.27 5.93
C PHE A 65 -0.47 -13.31 4.82
N SER A 66 -1.67 -12.79 5.09
CA SER A 66 -2.76 -12.75 4.09
C SER A 66 -2.74 -11.43 3.35
N ALA A 67 -2.31 -11.43 2.08
CA ALA A 67 -2.31 -10.23 1.25
C ALA A 67 -3.70 -9.61 1.10
N ILE A 68 -4.75 -10.44 1.04
CA ILE A 68 -6.14 -9.99 0.89
C ILE A 68 -6.62 -9.27 2.15
N ASN A 69 -6.44 -9.90 3.32
CA ASN A 69 -7.00 -9.38 4.57
C ASN A 69 -6.16 -8.27 5.22
N ARG A 70 -4.89 -8.14 4.81
CA ARG A 70 -3.92 -7.22 5.43
C ARG A 70 -3.46 -6.09 4.50
N ARG A 71 -4.14 -5.90 3.35
CA ARG A 71 -3.97 -4.74 2.47
C ARG A 71 -5.08 -3.73 2.76
N MET A 72 -4.73 -2.63 3.41
CA MET A 72 -5.63 -1.50 3.64
C MET A 72 -5.35 -0.35 2.66
N ARG A 73 -6.40 0.40 2.30
CA ARG A 73 -6.29 1.61 1.47
C ARG A 73 -6.09 2.84 2.33
N TYR A 74 -5.16 3.69 1.91
CA TYR A 74 -4.91 4.97 2.56
C TYR A 74 -6.10 5.89 2.36
N MET A 75 -6.81 6.14 3.45
CA MET A 75 -8.09 6.85 3.45
C MET A 75 -7.99 8.27 2.86
N PRO A 76 -6.97 9.09 3.20
CA PRO A 76 -6.86 10.44 2.62
C PRO A 76 -6.75 10.44 1.09
N HIS A 77 -6.04 9.47 0.50
CA HIS A 77 -5.96 9.36 -0.96
C HIS A 77 -7.33 9.03 -1.57
N THR A 78 -8.13 8.19 -0.90
CA THR A 78 -9.50 7.87 -1.35
C THR A 78 -10.39 9.11 -1.32
N ILE A 79 -10.35 9.90 -0.23
CA ILE A 79 -11.08 11.16 -0.13
C ILE A 79 -10.67 12.14 -1.23
N HIS A 80 -9.36 12.28 -1.45
CA HIS A 80 -8.83 13.17 -2.49
C HIS A 80 -9.38 12.80 -3.87
N LEU A 81 -9.35 11.51 -4.24
CA LEU A 81 -9.92 11.03 -5.51
C LEU A 81 -11.42 11.28 -5.60
N SER A 82 -12.18 11.09 -4.51
CA SER A 82 -13.61 11.40 -4.48
C SER A 82 -13.89 12.89 -4.69
N ALA A 83 -13.14 13.78 -4.04
CA ALA A 83 -13.28 15.22 -4.19
C ALA A 83 -12.99 15.67 -5.64
N LEU A 84 -11.90 15.16 -6.23
CA LEU A 84 -11.59 15.41 -7.65
C LEU A 84 -12.75 14.96 -8.54
N LYS A 85 -13.27 13.76 -8.34
CA LYS A 85 -14.37 13.23 -9.15
C LYS A 85 -15.61 14.13 -9.08
N VAL A 86 -16.01 14.58 -7.90
CA VAL A 86 -17.18 15.46 -7.72
C VAL A 86 -16.94 16.85 -8.33
N SER A 87 -15.73 17.41 -8.19
CA SER A 87 -15.39 18.71 -8.77
C SER A 87 -15.43 18.75 -10.31
N THR A 88 -15.29 17.59 -10.96
CA THR A 88 -15.38 17.47 -12.42
C THR A 88 -16.81 17.28 -12.94
N VAL A 89 -17.80 17.10 -12.04
CA VAL A 89 -19.21 17.05 -12.44
C VAL A 89 -19.71 18.48 -12.64
N PRO A 90 -20.31 18.81 -13.80
CA PRO A 90 -20.93 20.12 -14.00
C PRO A 90 -21.95 20.39 -12.89
N ALA A 91 -21.98 21.62 -12.37
CA ALA A 91 -22.98 22.01 -11.39
C ALA A 91 -24.37 21.66 -11.93
N PRO A 92 -25.27 21.06 -11.11
CA PRO A 92 -26.63 20.81 -11.53
C PRO A 92 -27.22 22.14 -11.99
N GLN A 93 -27.70 22.19 -13.24
CA GLN A 93 -28.50 23.30 -13.71
C GLN A 93 -29.80 23.27 -12.91
N PHE A 94 -29.82 23.97 -11.78
CA PHE A 94 -31.07 24.31 -11.11
C PHE A 94 -31.86 25.15 -12.10
N ARG A 95 -32.79 24.51 -12.83
CA ARG A 95 -33.84 25.22 -13.55
C ARG A 95 -34.72 25.87 -12.49
N THR A 96 -34.56 27.17 -12.32
CA THR A 96 -35.58 27.99 -11.69
C THR A 96 -36.86 27.80 -12.49
N LEU A 97 -37.93 27.36 -11.82
CA LEU A 97 -39.28 27.25 -12.38
C LEU A 97 -39.80 28.62 -12.82
#